data_AF-A0A6I4U3Z2-F1
#
_entry.id   AF-A0A6I4U3Z2-F1
#
_cell.length_a   1.000
_cell.length_b   1.000
_cell.length_c   1.000
_cell.angle_alpha   90.00
_cell.angle_beta   90.00
_cell.angle_gamma   90.00
#
_symmetry.space_group_name_H-M   'P 1'
#
loop_
_entity.id
_entity.type
_entity.pdbx_description
1 polymer ?
#
loop_
_entity_poly.entity_id
_entity_poly.type
_entity_poly.pdbx_seq_one_letter_code
_entity_poly.pdbx_strand_id
1 'polypeptide(L)' 'MTHPEPADYDHLMRHARARFPGASITITHTEDERIHIDADGARYTFDIGSDDDEYLFVGRLGSFAIPLMDWD' A
#
# COMPACT_ATOMS: atom_id res chain seq x y z
N MET A 1 7.83 6.31 19.46
CA MET A 1 8.28 7.02 18.26
C MET A 1 7.22 6.76 17.21
N THR A 2 6.52 7.79 16.76
CA THR A 2 5.52 7.66 15.69
C THR A 2 6.29 7.35 14.41
N HIS A 3 6.06 6.17 13.85
CA HIS A 3 6.52 5.88 12.50
C HIS A 3 5.95 6.95 11.57
N PRO A 4 6.79 7.72 10.88
CA PRO A 4 6.27 8.67 9.91
C PRO A 4 5.51 7.90 8.85
N GLU A 5 4.32 8.37 8.51
CA GLU A 5 3.56 7.87 7.37
C GLU A 5 4.47 7.88 6.13
N PRO A 6 4.34 6.91 5.21
CA PRO A 6 5.11 6.91 3.97
C PRO A 6 4.82 8.21 3.20
N ALA A 7 5.83 8.74 2.49
CA ALA A 7 5.69 9.99 1.73
C ALA A 7 4.50 9.94 0.74
N ASP A 8 4.23 8.74 0.21
CA ASP A 8 3.17 8.47 -0.76
C ASP A 8 1.85 8.03 -0.10
N TYR A 9 1.66 8.29 1.20
CA TYR A 9 0.49 7.84 1.95
C TYR A 9 -0.85 8.21 1.27
N ASP A 10 -1.01 9.47 0.87
CA ASP A 10 -2.26 9.93 0.24
C ASP A 10 -2.51 9.25 -1.11
N HIS A 11 -1.44 9.02 -1.87
CA HIS A 11 -1.49 8.31 -3.15
C HIS A 11 -1.92 6.86 -2.97
N LEU A 12 -1.25 6.14 -2.05
CA LEU A 12 -1.59 4.77 -1.69
C LEU A 12 -3.02 4.66 -1.14
N MET A 13 -3.44 5.62 -0.30
CA MET A 13 -4.78 5.65 0.29
C MET A 13 -5.86 5.85 -0.77
N ARG A 14 -5.65 6.77 -1.73
CA ARG A 14 -6.57 7.00 -2.84
C ARG A 14 -6.77 5.74 -3.67
N HIS A 15 -5.67 5.10 -4.09
CA HIS A 15 -5.72 3.88 -4.89
C HIS A 15 -6.33 2.71 -4.12
N ALA A 16 -5.98 2.52 -2.85
CA ALA A 16 -6.56 1.48 -2.00
C ALA A 16 -8.09 1.66 -1.83
N ARG A 17 -8.57 2.88 -1.61
CA ARG A 17 -10.01 3.17 -1.51
C ARG A 17 -10.75 2.93 -2.81
N ALA A 18 -10.14 3.25 -3.96
CA ALA A 18 -10.72 2.96 -5.26
C ALA A 18 -10.80 1.44 -5.52
N ARG A 19 -9.77 0.69 -5.08
CA ARG A 19 -9.68 -0.75 -5.27
C ARG A 19 -10.61 -1.56 -4.36
N PHE A 20 -10.85 -1.07 -3.14
CA PHE A 20 -11.67 -1.71 -2.12
C PHE A 20 -12.81 -0.77 -1.68
N PRO A 21 -13.82 -0.55 -2.54
CA PRO A 21 -14.88 0.40 -2.26
C PRO A 21 -15.69 -0.01 -1.03
N GLY A 22 -15.78 0.89 -0.06
CA GLY A 22 -16.51 0.67 1.19
C GLY A 22 -15.74 -0.07 2.28
N ALA A 23 -14.51 -0.53 2.00
CA ALA A 23 -13.65 -1.16 3.00
C ALA A 23 -13.01 -0.14 3.94
N SER A 24 -12.76 -0.54 5.18
CA SER A 24 -11.89 0.21 6.09
C SER A 24 -10.44 -0.01 5.69
N ILE A 25 -9.74 1.06 5.31
CA ILE A 25 -8.34 1.03 4.87
C ILE A 25 -7.42 1.58 5.94
N THR A 26 -6.38 0.81 6.30
CA THR A 26 -5.26 1.26 7.12
C THR A 26 -3.96 1.06 6.37
N ILE A 27 -3.09 2.06 6.35
CA ILE A 27 -1.75 1.97 5.75
C ILE A 27 -0.71 2.10 6.87
N THR A 28 0.21 1.15 6.93
CA THR A 28 1.26 1.11 7.95
C THR A 28 2.62 0.94 7.29
N HIS A 29 3.57 1.79 7.63
CA HIS A 29 4.98 1.65 7.27
C HIS A 29 5.77 1.09 8.47
N THR A 30 6.59 0.07 8.26
CA THR A 30 7.36 -0.62 9.32
C THR A 30 8.87 -0.33 9.22
N GLU A 31 9.60 -0.49 10.33
CA GLU A 31 11.07 -0.32 10.40
C GLU A 31 11.83 -1.21 9.40
N ASP A 32 11.28 -2.38 9.07
CA ASP A 32 11.85 -3.30 8.08
C ASP A 32 11.64 -2.85 6.62
N GLU A 33 11.40 -1.56 6.38
CA GLU A 33 11.15 -0.96 5.07
C GLU A 33 10.02 -1.69 4.31
N ARG A 34 8.88 -1.91 4.99
CA ARG A 34 7.69 -2.50 4.36
C ARG A 34 6.48 -1.61 4.50
N ILE A 35 5.65 -1.61 3.48
CA ILE A 35 4.35 -0.95 3.49
C ILE A 35 3.26 -2.02 3.54
N HIS A 36 2.36 -1.88 4.50
CA HIS A 36 1.17 -2.71 4.64
C HIS A 36 -0.08 -1.91 4.28
N ILE A 37 -0.92 -2.46 3.43
CA ILE A 37 -2.30 -2.03 3.24
C ILE A 37 -3.21 -3.09 3.85
N ASP A 38 -3.97 -2.70 4.86
CA ASP A 38 -5.00 -3.53 5.48
C ASP A 38 -6.37 -3.04 5.02
N ALA A 39 -7.11 -3.92 4.34
CA ALA A 39 -8.46 -3.66 3.84
C ALA A 39 -9.44 -4.68 4.45
N ASP A 40 -10.31 -4.23 5.34
CA ASP A 40 -11.27 -5.09 6.08
C ASP A 40 -10.63 -6.34 6.74
N GLY A 41 -9.40 -6.20 7.26
CA GLY A 41 -8.66 -7.29 7.89
C GLY A 41 -7.86 -8.16 6.93
N ALA A 42 -7.91 -7.89 5.62
CA ALA A 42 -7.01 -8.49 4.65
C ALA A 42 -5.76 -7.61 4.47
N ARG A 43 -4.61 -8.16 4.85
CA ARG A 43 -3.31 -7.48 4.71
C ARG A 43 -2.64 -7.82 3.39
N TYR A 44 -2.11 -6.78 2.76
CA TYR A 44 -1.22 -6.84 1.61
C TYR A 44 0.08 -6.12 1.94
N THR A 45 1.21 -6.70 1.52
CA THR A 45 2.55 -6.23 1.84
C THR A 45 3.29 -5.84 0.58
N PHE A 46 3.99 -4.72 0.65
CA PHE A 46 5.01 -4.28 -0.30
C PHE A 46 6.35 -4.19 0.42
N ASP A 47 7.38 -4.83 -0.14
CA ASP A 47 8.76 -4.77 0.34
C ASP A 47 9.51 -3.64 -0.40
N ILE A 48 9.94 -2.60 0.33
CA ILE A 48 10.70 -1.50 -0.25
C ILE A 48 12.10 -2.03 -0.63
N GLY A 49 12.53 -1.74 -1.86
CA GLY A 49 13.78 -2.27 -2.42
C GLY A 49 13.57 -3.31 -3.52
N SER A 50 12.31 -3.64 -3.85
CA SER A 50 11.99 -4.18 -5.16
C SER A 50 12.19 -3.08 -6.21
N ASP A 51 12.93 -3.38 -7.28
CA ASP A 51 13.35 -2.45 -8.35
C ASP A 51 12.17 -2.14 -9.28
N ASP A 52 11.06 -1.67 -8.70
CA ASP A 52 9.75 -1.62 -9.35
C ASP A 52 9.34 -0.18 -9.68
N ASP A 53 8.83 0.00 -10.90
CA ASP A 53 8.14 1.22 -11.36
C ASP A 53 6.74 1.40 -10.70
N GLU A 54 6.35 0.47 -9.81
CA GLU A 54 5.05 0.40 -9.14
C GLU A 54 5.14 -0.27 -7.75
N TYR A 55 4.22 0.06 -6.85
CA TYR A 55 4.03 -0.66 -5.59
C TYR A 55 3.26 -1.97 -5.84
N LEU A 56 3.95 -3.10 -5.86
CA LEU A 56 3.30 -4.41 -5.95
C LEU A 56 2.93 -4.96 -4.57
N PHE A 57 1.66 -4.85 -4.20
CA PHE A 57 1.13 -5.36 -2.95
C PHE A 57 0.72 -6.83 -3.09
N VAL A 58 1.28 -7.70 -2.24
CA VAL A 58 0.98 -9.14 -2.23
C VAL A 58 0.32 -9.51 -0.90
N GLY A 59 -0.81 -10.20 -0.97
CA GLY A 59 -1.56 -10.67 0.19
C GLY A 59 -2.14 -12.06 -0.04
N ARG A 60 -2.82 -12.59 0.98
CA ARG A 60 -3.40 -13.96 0.94
C ARG A 60 -4.49 -14.11 -0.14
N LEU A 61 -5.22 -13.03 -0.44
CA LEU A 61 -6.33 -13.04 -1.38
C LEU A 61 -5.90 -12.74 -2.83
N GLY A 62 -4.61 -12.46 -3.04
CA GLY A 62 -4.06 -12.10 -4.34
C GLY A 62 -3.09 -10.93 -4.23
N SER A 63 -2.73 -10.37 -5.38
CA SER A 63 -1.87 -9.19 -5.49
C SER A 63 -2.56 -8.08 -6.30
N PHE A 64 -2.11 -6.86 -6.09
CA PHE A 64 -2.45 -5.71 -6.93
C PHE A 64 -1.28 -4.74 -6.96
N ALA A 65 -1.17 -3.99 -8.05
CA ALA A 65 -0.17 -2.94 -8.19
C ALA A 65 -0.82 -1.56 -8.02
N ILE A 66 -0.05 -0.62 -7.47
CA ILE A 66 -0.34 0.82 -7.49
C ILE A 66 0.84 1.48 -8.20
N PRO A 67 0.65 2.22 -9.30
CA PRO A 67 1.76 2.87 -9.99
C PRO A 67 2.46 3.88 -9.07
N LEU A 68 3.78 4.10 -9.21
CA LEU A 68 4.50 5.09 -8.39
C LEU A 68 3.98 6.53 -8.60
N MET A 69 3.52 6.83 -9.81
CA MET A 69 2.95 8.11 -10.21
C MET A 69 1.68 7.86 -11.03
N ASP A 70 0.66 8.71 -10.87
CA ASP A 70 -0.45 8.75 -11.82
C ASP A 70 0.07 9.30 -13.16
N TRP A 71 -0.02 8.53 -14.23
CA TRP A 71 0.21 9.06 -15.59
C TRP A 71 -1.11 9.68 -16.06
N ASP A 72 -1.13 11.01 -16.23
CA ASP A 72 -2.27 11.81 -16.71
C ASP A 72 -2.63 11.52 -18.17
#